data_AF-A0A4Q7GB90-F1
#
_entry.id   AF-A0A4Q7GB90-F1
#
_cell.length_a   1.000
_cell.length_b   1.000
_cell.length_c   1.000
_cell.angle_alpha   90.00
_cell.angle_beta   90.00
_cell.angle_gamma   90.00
#
_symmetry.space_group_name_H-M   'P 1'
#
loop_
_entity.id
_entity.type
_entity.pdbx_description
1 polymer ?
#
loop_
_entity_poly.entity_id
_entity_poly.type
_entity_poly.pdbx_seq_one_letter_code
_entity_poly.pdbx_strand_id
1 'polypeptide(L)'
;MGAPANVVRLHPVGIEFEVEENETVLDAAFRQGIALPHGCKEGQCSACKCVLTEGDVELKKYSTFALNEMERGQDYILLCRTLAYSDLEVELLNYDEEVLSKSIPVRDFTGTVTSVSALTHDIRHLEISLEQPLKFWAGQYVDITLAGAETITRSFSMANSPLEGQKLAFIIKKYPNGRFSSRLDGDLALGTRVGIRGPYGTCFRRENRNGAMILVGGGSGMSPLWSILHDHISSGEARPVRFFYGARTQNDLFYLDRFAELSAKHPDFTFVPVLSHAADDTAWRGEKGFVHEAVGAHLRSSGYGEDVDVYACGPSPMIEALTPVLQMNDVEADRIFFDKFTPATN
;
A
#
# COMPACT_ATOMS: atom_id res chain seq x y z
N MET A 1 33.64 16.49 8.32
CA MET A 1 33.00 17.24 7.22
C MET A 1 32.46 16.17 6.30
N GLY A 2 31.13 16.07 6.17
CA GLY A 2 30.53 15.06 5.28
C GLY A 2 30.91 15.36 3.83
N ALA A 3 30.98 14.31 3.00
CA ALA A 3 31.08 14.49 1.56
C ALA A 3 29.94 15.38 1.07
N PRO A 4 30.17 16.25 0.06
CA PRO A 4 29.09 17.03 -0.53
C PRO A 4 28.00 16.08 -1.07
N ALA A 5 26.74 16.37 -0.76
CA ALA A 5 25.61 15.62 -1.31
C ALA A 5 25.48 15.93 -2.81
N ASN A 6 25.15 14.90 -3.60
CA ASN A 6 24.84 15.08 -5.02
C ASN A 6 23.40 15.59 -5.17
N VAL A 7 23.11 16.33 -6.24
CA VAL A 7 21.75 16.80 -6.53
C VAL A 7 21.11 15.95 -7.62
N VAL A 8 19.86 15.54 -7.42
CA VAL A 8 19.05 14.88 -8.44
C VAL A 8 17.95 15.82 -8.91
N ARG A 9 17.85 16.02 -10.22
CA ARG A 9 16.76 16.75 -10.87
C ARG A 9 15.86 15.80 -11.63
N LEU A 10 14.55 15.95 -11.43
CA LEU A 10 13.53 15.11 -12.03
C LEU A 10 12.81 15.84 -13.15
N HIS A 11 12.84 15.26 -14.34
CA HIS A 11 12.08 15.71 -15.51
C HIS A 11 10.83 14.85 -15.72
N PRO A 12 9.73 15.42 -16.24
CA PRO A 12 9.54 16.84 -16.58
C PRO A 12 9.07 17.71 -15.40
N VAL A 13 8.98 17.15 -14.19
CA VAL A 13 8.31 17.79 -13.04
C VAL A 13 9.11 18.93 -12.40
N GLY A 14 10.40 19.08 -12.72
CA GLY A 14 11.26 20.16 -12.23
C GLY A 14 11.55 20.09 -10.73
N ILE A 15 11.46 18.90 -10.13
CA ILE A 15 11.72 18.68 -8.70
C ILE A 15 13.22 18.39 -8.51
N GLU A 16 13.84 19.03 -7.54
CA GLU A 16 15.24 18.80 -7.17
C GLU A 16 15.37 18.35 -5.71
N PHE A 17 16.33 17.47 -5.42
CA PHE A 17 16.62 17.00 -4.07
C PHE A 17 18.04 16.48 -3.89
N GLU A 18 18.53 16.50 -2.65
CA GLU A 18 19.89 16.09 -2.31
C GLU A 18 19.99 14.60 -1.98
N VAL A 19 21.00 13.91 -2.50
CA VAL A 19 21.29 12.49 -2.23
C VAL A 19 22.58 12.37 -1.44
N GLU A 20 22.49 11.75 -0.27
CA GLU A 20 23.65 11.49 0.59
C GLU A 20 24.46 10.29 0.10
N GLU A 21 25.74 10.22 0.48
CA GLU A 21 26.61 9.08 0.17
C GLU A 21 26.01 7.77 0.75
N ASN A 22 26.00 6.69 -0.05
CA ASN A 22 25.43 5.38 0.28
C ASN A 22 23.89 5.31 0.43
N GLU A 23 23.18 6.42 0.23
CA GLU A 23 21.72 6.48 0.16
C GLU A 23 21.23 6.18 -1.27
N THR A 24 20.09 5.50 -1.40
CA THR A 24 19.50 5.31 -2.74
C THR A 24 18.76 6.56 -3.17
N VAL A 25 18.71 6.85 -4.48
CA VAL A 25 17.97 8.00 -5.02
C VAL A 25 16.51 8.00 -4.53
N LEU A 26 15.87 6.83 -4.45
CA LEU A 26 14.51 6.72 -3.94
C LEU A 26 14.40 7.05 -2.44
N ASP A 27 15.34 6.58 -1.61
CA ASP A 27 15.32 6.86 -0.17
C ASP A 27 15.58 8.35 0.10
N ALA A 28 16.47 8.98 -0.68
CA ALA A 28 16.75 10.42 -0.62
C ALA A 28 15.52 11.26 -0.97
N ALA A 29 14.78 10.87 -2.03
CA ALA A 29 13.52 11.49 -2.39
C ALA A 29 12.51 11.40 -1.24
N PHE A 30 12.34 10.21 -0.66
CA PHE A 30 11.43 10.00 0.47
C PHE A 30 11.80 10.80 1.71
N ARG A 31 13.09 10.84 2.08
CA ARG A 31 13.60 11.64 3.22
C ARG A 31 13.21 13.11 3.09
N GLN A 32 13.17 13.63 1.86
CA GLN A 32 12.81 15.01 1.56
C GLN A 32 11.33 15.21 1.22
N GLY A 33 10.52 14.15 1.33
CA GLY A 33 9.08 14.23 1.06
C GLY A 33 8.77 14.40 -0.41
N ILE A 34 9.42 13.61 -1.26
CA ILE A 34 9.11 13.48 -2.68
C ILE A 34 8.66 12.04 -2.90
N ALA A 35 7.36 11.85 -3.14
CA ALA A 35 6.78 10.55 -3.39
C ALA A 35 6.98 10.15 -4.86
N LEU A 36 7.96 9.28 -5.11
CA LEU A 36 8.22 8.73 -6.43
C LEU A 36 7.55 7.37 -6.63
N PRO A 37 7.22 6.96 -7.87
CA PRO A 37 6.68 5.64 -8.15
C PRO A 37 7.60 4.52 -7.63
N HIS A 38 7.02 3.57 -6.88
CA HIS A 38 7.73 2.43 -6.33
C HIS A 38 6.75 1.30 -5.97
N GLY A 39 7.30 0.12 -5.68
CA GLY A 39 6.54 -1.03 -5.20
C GLY A 39 7.33 -1.81 -4.16
N CYS A 40 8.31 -2.62 -4.60
CA CYS A 40 9.02 -3.54 -3.72
C CYS A 40 10.22 -2.95 -2.96
N LYS A 41 10.76 -1.79 -3.38
CA LYS A 41 12.02 -1.17 -2.87
C LYS A 41 13.30 -2.06 -2.90
N GLU A 42 13.19 -3.29 -3.41
CA GLU A 42 14.28 -4.29 -3.47
C GLU A 42 14.75 -4.63 -4.90
N GLY A 43 14.34 -3.87 -5.90
CA GLY A 43 14.77 -4.07 -7.30
C GLY A 43 14.18 -5.31 -7.98
N GLN A 44 12.91 -5.63 -7.67
CA GLN A 44 12.20 -6.82 -8.18
C GLN A 44 11.00 -6.50 -9.11
N CYS A 45 10.39 -5.31 -9.01
CA CYS A 45 9.07 -5.04 -9.59
C CYS A 45 9.02 -4.00 -10.73
N SER A 46 10.16 -3.41 -11.12
CA SER A 46 10.25 -2.32 -12.12
C SER A 46 9.49 -1.01 -11.82
N ALA A 47 8.73 -0.90 -10.72
CA ALA A 47 7.85 0.25 -10.49
C ALA A 47 8.58 1.59 -10.35
N CYS A 48 9.84 1.60 -9.88
CA CYS A 48 10.67 2.79 -9.77
C CYS A 48 11.63 2.97 -10.96
N LYS A 49 11.30 2.42 -12.13
CA LYS A 49 12.14 2.51 -13.32
C LYS A 49 12.03 3.91 -13.92
N CYS A 50 13.18 4.49 -14.22
CA CYS A 50 13.33 5.82 -14.83
C CYS A 50 14.47 5.78 -15.85
N VAL A 51 14.63 6.85 -16.62
CA VAL A 51 15.76 7.02 -17.56
C VAL A 51 16.76 7.98 -16.95
N LEU A 52 18.03 7.59 -16.89
CA LEU A 52 19.12 8.48 -16.53
C LEU A 52 19.53 9.25 -17.79
N THR A 53 19.44 10.58 -17.74
CA THR A 53 19.78 11.44 -18.88
C THR A 53 21.16 12.10 -18.73
N GLU A 54 21.60 12.33 -17.50
CA GLU A 54 22.95 12.83 -17.18
C GLU A 54 23.38 12.33 -15.79
N GLY A 55 24.69 12.16 -15.59
CA GLY A 55 25.29 11.81 -14.30
C GLY A 55 25.81 10.38 -14.19
N ASP A 56 26.55 10.11 -13.12
CA ASP A 56 27.20 8.83 -12.84
C ASP A 56 26.53 8.09 -11.69
N VAL A 57 26.22 6.81 -11.92
CA VAL A 57 25.50 5.99 -10.95
C VAL A 57 26.11 4.60 -10.79
N GLU A 58 25.91 4.02 -9.60
CA GLU A 58 26.07 2.59 -9.36
C GLU A 58 24.73 1.98 -8.96
N LEU A 59 24.40 0.82 -9.50
CA LEU A 59 23.20 0.08 -9.10
C LEU A 59 23.56 -1.03 -8.12
N LYS A 60 22.96 -0.99 -6.92
CA LYS A 60 22.94 -2.13 -5.99
C LYS A 60 22.28 -3.34 -6.65
N LYS A 61 22.57 -4.55 -6.20
CA LYS A 61 21.98 -5.82 -6.73
C LYS A 61 20.47 -5.72 -6.99
N TYR A 62 20.03 -6.12 -8.17
CA TYR A 62 18.62 -6.15 -8.61
C TYR A 62 18.34 -7.42 -9.44
N SER A 63 17.07 -7.66 -9.75
CA SER A 63 16.64 -8.76 -10.64
C SER A 63 16.64 -8.32 -12.10
N THR A 64 17.11 -9.17 -13.01
CA THR A 64 17.05 -8.93 -14.47
C THR A 64 15.62 -8.90 -15.00
N PHE A 65 14.65 -9.42 -14.24
CA PHE A 65 13.23 -9.21 -14.51
C PHE A 65 12.81 -7.75 -14.29
N ALA A 66 13.40 -7.08 -13.29
CA ALA A 66 13.05 -5.71 -12.96
C ALA A 66 13.71 -4.68 -13.91
N LEU A 67 14.94 -4.96 -14.32
CA LEU A 67 15.71 -4.16 -15.27
C LEU A 67 16.61 -5.11 -16.07
N ASN A 68 16.32 -5.29 -17.36
CA ASN A 68 17.09 -6.20 -18.20
C ASN A 68 18.34 -5.53 -18.81
N GLU A 69 19.23 -6.31 -19.41
CA GLU A 69 20.50 -5.79 -19.97
C GLU A 69 20.30 -4.79 -21.11
N MET A 70 19.26 -4.97 -21.93
CA MET A 70 18.95 -4.06 -23.03
C MET A 70 18.49 -2.70 -22.50
N GLU A 71 17.58 -2.69 -21.52
CA GLU A 71 17.14 -1.47 -20.83
C GLU A 71 18.32 -0.80 -20.13
N ARG A 72 19.20 -1.58 -19.49
CA ARG A 72 20.41 -1.02 -18.87
C ARG A 72 21.35 -0.37 -19.88
N GLY A 73 21.47 -0.94 -21.07
CA GLY A 73 22.23 -0.35 -22.19
C GLY A 73 21.56 0.86 -22.85
N GLN A 74 20.34 1.21 -22.43
CA GLN A 74 19.59 2.40 -22.83
C GLN A 74 19.40 3.36 -21.64
N ASP A 75 20.32 3.32 -20.68
CA ASP A 75 20.38 4.22 -19.51
C ASP A 75 19.18 4.16 -18.56
N TYR A 76 18.36 3.11 -18.65
CA TYR A 76 17.33 2.88 -17.64
C TYR A 76 17.97 2.51 -16.29
N ILE A 77 17.39 3.04 -15.22
CA ILE A 77 17.79 2.83 -13.83
C ILE A 77 16.59 2.43 -12.97
N LEU A 78 16.86 1.86 -11.79
CA LEU A 78 15.85 1.62 -10.76
C LEU A 78 16.17 2.51 -9.56
N LEU A 79 15.38 3.56 -9.30
CA LEU A 79 15.69 4.54 -8.25
C LEU A 79 15.92 3.91 -6.87
N CYS A 80 15.23 2.80 -6.56
CA CYS A 80 15.41 2.08 -5.29
C CYS A 80 16.77 1.37 -5.14
N ARG A 81 17.54 1.25 -6.23
CA ARG A 81 18.85 0.60 -6.28
C ARG A 81 19.97 1.53 -6.74
N THR A 82 19.64 2.74 -7.20
CA THR A 82 20.61 3.72 -7.70
C THR A 82 21.30 4.45 -6.55
N LEU A 83 22.63 4.41 -6.54
CA LEU A 83 23.52 5.28 -5.77
C LEU A 83 24.11 6.35 -6.71
N ALA A 84 24.11 7.61 -6.27
CA ALA A 84 24.63 8.74 -7.05
C ALA A 84 26.12 8.96 -6.77
N TYR A 85 26.94 9.12 -7.81
CA TYR A 85 28.37 9.47 -7.73
C TYR A 85 28.68 10.85 -8.33
N SER A 86 27.70 11.48 -8.97
CA SER A 86 27.68 12.90 -9.37
C SER A 86 26.23 13.40 -9.34
N ASP A 87 26.02 14.68 -9.67
CA ASP A 87 24.68 15.22 -9.90
C ASP A 87 23.98 14.45 -11.03
N LEU A 88 22.67 14.20 -10.88
CA LEU A 88 21.90 13.38 -11.82
C LEU A 88 20.74 14.17 -12.44
N GLU A 89 20.52 13.97 -13.73
CA GLU A 89 19.30 14.36 -14.43
C GLU A 89 18.51 13.08 -14.76
N VAL A 90 17.29 12.96 -14.23
CA VAL A 90 16.48 11.74 -14.34
C VAL A 90 15.12 12.06 -14.95
N GLU A 91 14.78 11.36 -16.02
CA GLU A 91 13.46 11.44 -16.64
C GLU A 91 12.52 10.39 -16.04
N LEU A 92 11.41 10.87 -15.46
CA LEU A 92 10.36 10.03 -14.92
C LEU A 92 9.50 9.47 -16.05
N LEU A 93 9.49 8.14 -16.19
CA LEU A 93 8.64 7.45 -17.17
C LEU A 93 7.15 7.54 -16.82
N ASN A 94 6.86 7.58 -15.52
CA ASN A 94 5.51 7.68 -14.99
C ASN A 94 5.58 8.61 -13.78
N TYR A 95 4.63 9.52 -13.65
CA TYR A 95 4.45 10.32 -12.44
C TYR A 95 2.98 10.70 -12.32
N ASP A 96 2.57 11.01 -11.09
CA ASP A 96 1.23 11.46 -10.76
C ASP A 96 1.38 12.78 -10.00
N GLU A 97 0.93 13.87 -10.61
CA GLU A 97 1.06 15.21 -10.04
C GLU A 97 0.32 15.35 -8.70
N GLU A 98 -0.82 14.66 -8.54
CA GLU A 98 -1.55 14.66 -7.29
C GLU A 98 -0.72 13.96 -6.20
N VAL A 99 -0.11 12.82 -6.51
CA VAL A 99 0.81 12.12 -5.57
C VAL A 99 1.97 13.01 -5.17
N LEU A 100 2.61 13.67 -6.14
CA LEU A 100 3.73 14.57 -5.87
C LEU A 100 3.29 15.72 -4.96
N SER A 101 2.15 16.35 -5.23
CA SER A 101 1.61 17.46 -4.43
C SER A 101 1.25 17.05 -3.00
N LYS A 102 0.91 15.77 -2.79
CA LYS A 102 0.53 15.20 -1.49
C LYS A 102 1.69 14.52 -0.76
N SER A 103 2.93 14.73 -1.21
CA SER A 103 4.08 14.07 -0.60
C SER A 103 4.26 14.48 0.87
N ILE A 104 4.60 13.49 1.69
CA ILE A 104 4.91 13.66 3.12
C ILE A 104 6.35 13.18 3.34
N PRO A 105 7.23 13.97 3.96
CA PRO A 105 8.57 13.53 4.31
C PRO A 105 8.56 12.28 5.17
N VAL A 106 9.31 11.27 4.75
CA VAL A 106 9.54 10.06 5.53
C VAL A 106 10.41 10.40 6.72
N ARG A 107 9.93 10.03 7.91
CA ARG A 107 10.64 10.25 9.17
C ARG A 107 10.68 8.97 10.00
N ASP A 108 11.64 8.92 10.90
CA ASP A 108 11.72 7.90 11.94
C ASP A 108 10.91 8.33 13.17
N PHE A 109 10.13 7.40 13.68
CA PHE A 109 9.31 7.53 14.88
C PHE A 109 9.62 6.36 15.81
N THR A 110 9.43 6.59 17.10
CA THR A 110 9.42 5.51 18.09
C THR A 110 8.02 5.34 18.63
N GLY A 111 7.61 4.08 18.78
CA GLY A 111 6.32 3.72 19.33
C GLY A 111 6.41 2.54 20.30
N THR A 112 5.28 2.26 20.93
CA THR A 112 5.11 1.17 21.88
C THR A 112 3.90 0.34 21.49
N VAL A 113 4.03 -0.99 21.48
CA VAL A 113 2.91 -1.91 21.23
C VAL A 113 1.91 -1.80 22.39
N THR A 114 0.68 -1.42 22.08
CA THR A 114 -0.38 -1.23 23.09
C THR A 114 -1.43 -2.32 23.06
N SER A 115 -1.65 -2.98 21.92
CA SER A 115 -2.63 -4.05 21.80
C SER A 115 -2.26 -5.02 20.69
N VAL A 116 -2.53 -6.31 20.93
CA VAL A 116 -2.52 -7.37 19.91
C VAL A 116 -3.74 -8.24 20.13
N SER A 117 -4.61 -8.37 19.13
CA SER A 117 -5.82 -9.20 19.21
C SER A 117 -6.03 -10.03 17.95
N ALA A 118 -6.66 -11.20 18.09
CA ALA A 118 -7.04 -12.03 16.95
C ALA A 118 -8.29 -11.48 16.26
N LEU A 119 -8.27 -11.42 14.92
CA LEU A 119 -9.45 -11.13 14.09
C LEU A 119 -9.97 -12.41 13.43
N THR A 120 -9.06 -13.27 12.99
CA THR A 120 -9.34 -14.62 12.48
C THR A 120 -8.28 -15.59 13.00
N HIS A 121 -8.29 -16.84 12.53
CA HIS A 121 -7.25 -17.81 12.85
C HIS A 121 -5.83 -17.34 12.45
N ASP A 122 -5.69 -16.59 11.35
CA ASP A 122 -4.42 -16.14 10.79
C ASP A 122 -4.29 -14.61 10.62
N ILE A 123 -5.25 -13.80 11.06
CA ILE A 123 -5.17 -12.34 11.03
C ILE A 123 -5.13 -11.79 12.45
N ARG A 124 -4.24 -10.81 12.67
CA ARG A 124 -4.08 -10.08 13.93
C ARG A 124 -4.32 -8.60 13.71
N HIS A 125 -4.92 -7.96 14.70
CA HIS A 125 -4.96 -6.52 14.85
C HIS A 125 -3.84 -6.11 15.79
N LEU A 126 -2.97 -5.21 15.35
CA LEU A 126 -1.87 -4.65 16.13
C LEU A 126 -2.10 -3.15 16.30
N GLU A 127 -1.98 -2.66 17.52
CA GLU A 127 -1.98 -1.22 17.82
C GLU A 127 -0.64 -0.78 18.40
N ILE A 128 -0.15 0.36 17.92
CA ILE A 128 1.09 0.99 18.37
C ILE A 128 0.79 2.46 18.68
N SER A 129 1.15 2.89 19.90
CA SER A 129 1.14 4.31 20.26
C SER A 129 2.50 4.92 19.98
N LEU A 130 2.53 6.00 19.19
CA LEU A 130 3.74 6.74 18.88
C LEU A 130 4.04 7.82 19.93
N GLU A 131 5.31 8.12 20.12
CA GLU A 131 5.75 9.24 20.98
C GLU A 131 5.37 10.61 20.38
N GLN A 132 5.31 10.69 19.05
CA GLN A 132 4.85 11.86 18.31
C GLN A 132 3.91 11.42 17.17
N PRO A 133 2.89 12.23 16.83
CA PRO A 133 1.95 11.86 15.77
C PRO A 133 2.64 11.81 14.40
N LEU A 134 2.31 10.77 13.64
CA LEU A 134 2.72 10.59 12.25
C LEU A 134 1.61 11.13 11.33
N LYS A 135 1.95 12.05 10.43
CA LYS A 135 1.06 12.49 9.34
C LYS A 135 1.14 11.47 8.21
N PHE A 136 0.00 11.02 7.70
CA PHE A 136 -0.09 10.11 6.55
C PHE A 136 -1.42 10.32 5.81
N TRP A 137 -1.54 9.72 4.63
CA TRP A 137 -2.80 9.62 3.88
C TRP A 137 -3.41 8.23 4.00
N ALA A 138 -4.73 8.15 4.08
CA ALA A 138 -5.44 6.89 4.25
C ALA A 138 -5.13 5.92 3.11
N GLY A 139 -4.56 4.76 3.44
CA GLY A 139 -4.05 3.76 2.49
C GLY A 139 -2.53 3.60 2.48
N GLN A 140 -1.78 4.56 3.03
CA GLN A 140 -0.33 4.47 3.15
C GLN A 140 0.15 3.40 4.14
N TYR A 141 1.46 3.13 4.10
CA TYR A 141 2.11 2.15 4.97
C TYR A 141 3.36 2.70 5.65
N VAL A 142 3.83 1.98 6.66
CA VAL A 142 5.11 2.25 7.35
C VAL A 142 5.93 0.97 7.43
N ASP A 143 7.24 1.14 7.56
CA ASP A 143 8.15 0.07 7.95
C ASP A 143 8.17 -0.02 9.48
N ILE A 144 7.82 -1.18 10.03
CA ILE A 144 7.88 -1.47 11.48
C ILE A 144 9.13 -2.30 11.75
N THR A 145 9.97 -1.81 12.67
CA THR A 145 11.22 -2.43 13.08
C THR A 145 11.14 -2.92 14.51
N LEU A 146 11.32 -4.22 14.69
CA LEU A 146 11.53 -4.87 16.00
C LEU A 146 13.02 -5.08 16.20
N ALA A 147 13.59 -4.38 17.18
CA ALA A 147 14.95 -4.62 17.64
C ALA A 147 14.99 -5.86 18.55
N GLY A 148 16.06 -6.64 18.48
CA GLY A 148 16.26 -7.85 19.27
C GLY A 148 17.59 -8.51 18.94
N ALA A 149 17.71 -9.83 19.17
CA ALA A 149 18.88 -10.61 18.74
C ALA A 149 19.11 -10.51 17.22
N GLU A 150 18.02 -10.40 16.45
CA GLU A 150 18.03 -10.00 15.05
C GLU A 150 17.03 -8.86 14.87
N THR A 151 17.45 -7.81 14.17
CA THR A 151 16.57 -6.70 13.77
C THR A 151 15.69 -7.14 12.62
N ILE A 152 14.37 -7.01 12.78
CA ILE A 152 13.39 -7.40 11.77
C ILE A 152 12.59 -6.16 11.38
N THR A 153 12.63 -5.81 10.10
CA THR A 153 11.84 -4.72 9.52
C THR A 153 10.87 -5.29 8.48
N ARG A 154 9.60 -4.90 8.57
CA ARG A 154 8.55 -5.26 7.60
C ARG A 154 7.58 -4.11 7.40
N SER A 155 7.07 -3.98 6.18
CA SER A 155 6.11 -2.96 5.79
C SER A 155 4.68 -3.39 6.13
N PHE A 156 3.91 -2.50 6.76
CA PHE A 156 2.50 -2.74 7.08
C PHE A 156 1.68 -1.47 6.81
N SER A 157 0.57 -1.62 6.07
CA SER A 157 -0.34 -0.51 5.79
C SER A 157 -1.21 -0.18 6.99
N MET A 158 -1.37 1.10 7.28
CA MET A 158 -2.19 1.58 8.39
C MET A 158 -3.67 1.26 8.16
N ALA A 159 -4.36 0.85 9.21
CA ALA A 159 -5.81 0.61 9.26
C ALA A 159 -6.59 1.76 9.90
N ASN A 160 -5.95 2.59 10.73
CA ASN A 160 -6.59 3.71 11.40
C ASN A 160 -6.78 4.91 10.45
N SER A 161 -7.61 5.87 10.87
CA SER A 161 -7.77 7.14 10.16
C SER A 161 -6.50 8.00 10.30
N PRO A 162 -6.15 8.80 9.26
CA PRO A 162 -5.14 9.86 9.36
C PRO A 162 -5.33 10.84 10.52
N LEU A 163 -6.57 11.02 10.99
CA LEU A 163 -6.89 11.87 12.15
C LEU A 163 -6.33 11.30 13.47
N GLU A 164 -5.97 10.02 13.50
CA GLU A 164 -5.46 9.30 14.67
C GLU A 164 -3.95 9.05 14.58
N GLY A 165 -3.17 9.98 13.99
CA GLY A 165 -1.74 9.80 13.70
C GLY A 165 -0.82 9.43 14.88
N GLN A 166 -1.27 9.56 16.13
CA GLN A 166 -0.52 9.10 17.31
C GLN A 166 -0.78 7.61 17.65
N LYS A 167 -1.91 7.05 17.25
CA LYS A 167 -2.27 5.65 17.49
C LYS A 167 -2.41 4.93 16.15
N LEU A 168 -1.37 4.21 15.75
CA LEU A 168 -1.38 3.43 14.53
C LEU A 168 -2.01 2.06 14.77
N ALA A 169 -2.86 1.63 13.86
CA ALA A 169 -3.47 0.31 13.85
C ALA A 169 -3.10 -0.44 12.57
N PHE A 170 -2.96 -1.77 12.65
CA PHE A 170 -2.56 -2.61 11.53
C PHE A 170 -3.35 -3.92 11.53
N ILE A 171 -3.76 -4.38 10.36
CA ILE A 171 -4.36 -5.70 10.15
C ILE A 171 -3.32 -6.58 9.44
N ILE A 172 -2.71 -7.49 10.20
CA ILE A 172 -1.54 -8.25 9.76
C ILE A 172 -1.92 -9.71 9.57
N LYS A 173 -1.66 -10.24 8.37
CA LYS A 173 -1.75 -11.68 8.09
C LYS A 173 -0.51 -12.39 8.62
N LYS A 174 -0.74 -13.51 9.29
CA LYS A 174 0.29 -14.42 9.77
C LYS A 174 0.69 -15.38 8.68
N TYR A 175 1.99 -15.47 8.45
CA TYR A 175 2.57 -16.52 7.63
C TYR A 175 3.23 -17.56 8.54
N PRO A 176 3.07 -18.86 8.26
CA PRO A 176 3.84 -19.90 8.92
C PRO A 176 5.34 -19.57 8.86
N ASN A 177 6.03 -19.63 10.00
CA ASN A 177 7.45 -19.29 10.14
C ASN A 177 7.82 -17.83 9.76
N GLY A 178 6.85 -16.92 9.64
CA GLY A 178 7.12 -15.52 9.34
C GLY A 178 7.81 -14.81 10.51
N ARG A 179 9.06 -14.35 10.32
CA ARG A 179 9.93 -13.77 11.38
C ARG A 179 9.26 -12.68 12.23
N PHE A 180 8.46 -11.82 11.61
CA PHE A 180 7.69 -10.78 12.30
C PHE A 180 6.33 -11.32 12.76
N SER A 181 5.52 -11.82 11.81
CA SER A 181 4.11 -12.12 12.05
C SER A 181 3.88 -13.27 13.03
N SER A 182 4.85 -14.18 13.21
CA SER A 182 4.77 -15.24 14.22
C SER A 182 4.76 -14.68 15.63
N ARG A 183 5.47 -13.56 15.88
CA ARG A 183 5.56 -12.95 17.21
C ARG A 183 4.23 -12.37 17.70
N LEU A 184 3.28 -12.14 16.79
CA LEU A 184 1.95 -11.63 17.14
C LEU A 184 1.09 -12.65 17.91
N ASP A 185 1.49 -13.92 18.00
CA ASP A 185 0.81 -14.95 18.80
C ASP A 185 1.39 -15.10 20.20
N GLY A 186 1.52 -13.99 20.91
CA GLY A 186 1.86 -13.97 22.33
C GLY A 186 3.34 -13.73 22.66
N ASP A 187 4.26 -13.82 21.69
CA ASP A 187 5.68 -13.50 21.92
C ASP A 187 5.93 -11.99 21.97
N LEU A 188 5.11 -11.19 21.28
CA LEU A 188 5.19 -9.74 21.27
C LEU A 188 4.47 -9.17 22.51
N ALA A 189 5.25 -8.92 23.56
CA ALA A 189 4.73 -8.34 24.79
C ALA A 189 4.20 -6.92 24.58
N LEU A 190 3.08 -6.58 25.22
CA LEU A 190 2.63 -5.19 25.33
C LEU A 190 3.71 -4.36 26.05
N GLY A 191 3.89 -3.11 25.65
CA GLY A 191 5.00 -2.28 26.11
C GLY A 191 6.30 -2.43 25.31
N THR A 192 6.37 -3.36 24.35
CA THR A 192 7.54 -3.50 23.46
C THR A 192 7.73 -2.21 22.65
N ARG A 193 8.94 -1.64 22.71
CA ARG A 193 9.34 -0.49 21.88
C ARG A 193 9.62 -0.95 20.45
N VAL A 194 9.14 -0.17 19.49
CA VAL A 194 9.30 -0.45 18.06
C VAL A 194 9.75 0.82 17.33
N GLY A 195 10.61 0.64 16.34
CA GLY A 195 10.95 1.69 15.39
C GLY A 195 9.92 1.73 14.26
N ILE A 196 9.53 2.92 13.83
CA ILE A 196 8.59 3.13 12.73
C ILE A 196 9.22 4.10 11.75
N ARG A 197 9.20 3.78 10.45
CA ARG A 197 9.68 4.69 9.40
C ARG A 197 8.62 4.85 8.33
N GLY A 198 8.28 6.07 7.96
CA GLY A 198 7.30 6.37 6.90
C GLY A 198 6.71 7.79 7.02
N PRO A 199 5.58 8.06 6.35
CA PRO A 199 4.76 7.12 5.58
C PRO A 199 5.29 6.86 4.15
N TYR A 200 4.96 5.71 3.60
CA TYR A 200 5.22 5.30 2.22
C TYR A 200 3.92 4.95 1.48
N GLY A 201 4.03 4.75 0.17
CA GLY A 201 2.94 4.28 -0.68
C GLY A 201 2.16 5.40 -1.36
N THR A 202 1.67 5.07 -2.57
CA THR A 202 0.93 5.96 -3.47
C THR A 202 -0.54 5.55 -3.63
N CYS A 203 -0.93 4.38 -3.10
CA CYS A 203 -2.32 3.92 -3.05
C CYS A 203 -3.02 4.52 -1.83
N PHE A 204 -3.39 5.79 -1.91
CA PHE A 204 -4.14 6.49 -0.87
C PHE A 204 -5.40 7.15 -1.43
N ARG A 205 -6.36 7.48 -0.56
CA ARG A 205 -7.65 8.08 -0.95
C ARG A 205 -7.45 9.36 -1.78
N ARG A 206 -8.02 9.37 -2.99
CA ARG A 206 -8.15 10.58 -3.82
C ARG A 206 -9.39 11.37 -3.39
N GLU A 207 -9.22 12.67 -3.24
CA GLU A 207 -10.23 13.58 -2.71
C GLU A 207 -10.87 14.38 -3.85
N ASN A 208 -12.07 14.91 -3.66
CA ASN A 208 -12.76 15.74 -4.66
C ASN A 208 -12.95 15.05 -6.04
N ARG A 209 -13.12 13.73 -6.03
CA ARG A 209 -13.36 12.92 -7.23
C ARG A 209 -14.86 12.68 -7.40
N ASN A 210 -15.29 12.59 -8.66
CA ASN A 210 -16.67 12.24 -9.00
C ASN A 210 -16.86 10.73 -9.09
N GLY A 211 -18.11 10.28 -9.12
CA GLY A 211 -18.44 8.87 -9.37
C GLY A 211 -18.23 7.96 -8.16
N ALA A 212 -18.37 6.66 -8.39
CA ALA A 212 -18.33 5.64 -7.34
C ALA A 212 -16.90 5.30 -6.91
N MET A 213 -16.75 4.82 -5.67
CA MET A 213 -15.52 4.25 -5.13
C MET A 213 -15.71 2.75 -4.92
N ILE A 214 -14.88 1.94 -5.58
CA ILE A 214 -14.83 0.50 -5.40
C ILE A 214 -13.57 0.15 -4.59
N LEU A 215 -13.77 -0.48 -3.44
CA LEU A 215 -12.69 -1.02 -2.60
C LEU A 215 -12.64 -2.53 -2.80
N VAL A 216 -11.47 -3.08 -3.14
CA VAL A 216 -11.29 -4.52 -3.41
C VAL A 216 -10.18 -5.09 -2.53
N GLY A 217 -10.57 -5.83 -1.50
CA GLY A 217 -9.65 -6.38 -0.50
C GLY A 217 -9.55 -7.89 -0.52
N GLY A 218 -8.40 -8.41 -0.08
CA GLY A 218 -8.25 -9.82 0.27
C GLY A 218 -7.24 -10.02 1.40
N GLY A 219 -7.60 -10.83 2.40
CA GLY A 219 -6.76 -11.06 3.58
C GLY A 219 -6.40 -9.77 4.32
N SER A 220 -5.11 -9.56 4.61
CA SER A 220 -4.64 -8.32 5.26
C SER A 220 -4.79 -7.07 4.40
N GLY A 221 -5.17 -7.20 3.12
CA GLY A 221 -5.54 -6.07 2.27
C GLY A 221 -6.72 -5.24 2.81
N MET A 222 -7.45 -5.78 3.80
CA MET A 222 -8.39 -5.00 4.59
C MET A 222 -7.73 -3.79 5.29
N SER A 223 -6.45 -3.86 5.69
CA SER A 223 -5.77 -2.79 6.45
C SER A 223 -5.87 -1.42 5.76
N PRO A 224 -5.26 -1.20 4.58
CA PRO A 224 -5.32 0.11 3.93
C PRO A 224 -6.74 0.50 3.51
N LEU A 225 -7.57 -0.46 3.09
CA LEU A 225 -8.94 -0.19 2.63
C LEU A 225 -9.87 0.23 3.78
N TRP A 226 -9.65 -0.30 4.98
CA TRP A 226 -10.34 0.13 6.19
C TRP A 226 -9.99 1.58 6.52
N SER A 227 -8.70 1.95 6.41
CA SER A 227 -8.27 3.35 6.56
C SER A 227 -8.94 4.26 5.52
N ILE A 228 -8.93 3.89 4.23
CA ILE A 228 -9.56 4.65 3.14
C ILE A 228 -11.07 4.83 3.38
N LEU A 229 -11.79 3.76 3.77
CA LEU A 229 -13.22 3.81 4.04
C LEU A 229 -13.54 4.77 5.20
N HIS A 230 -12.81 4.67 6.30
CA HIS A 230 -13.03 5.51 7.47
C HIS A 230 -12.72 6.99 7.19
N ASP A 231 -11.65 7.26 6.45
CA ASP A 231 -11.29 8.60 6.01
C ASP A 231 -12.36 9.19 5.09
N HIS A 232 -12.86 8.41 4.12
CA HIS A 232 -13.95 8.81 3.24
C HIS A 232 -15.22 9.17 4.03
N ILE A 233 -15.66 8.29 4.94
CA ILE A 233 -16.84 8.54 5.77
C ILE A 233 -16.67 9.81 6.62
N SER A 234 -15.48 10.00 7.19
CA SER A 234 -15.18 11.16 8.06
C SER A 234 -15.09 12.47 7.27
N SER A 235 -14.72 12.41 5.99
CA SER A 235 -14.65 13.57 5.10
C SER A 235 -16.02 14.18 4.78
N GLY A 236 -17.09 13.39 4.89
CA GLY A 236 -18.44 13.81 4.52
C GLY A 236 -18.71 13.83 3.00
N GLU A 237 -17.76 13.38 2.17
CA GLU A 237 -17.99 13.19 0.74
C GLU A 237 -19.09 12.15 0.50
N ALA A 238 -20.06 12.47 -0.35
CA ALA A 238 -21.20 11.61 -0.66
C ALA A 238 -20.98 10.85 -1.98
N ARG A 239 -20.02 9.92 -1.98
CA ARG A 239 -19.78 9.03 -3.13
C ARG A 239 -20.35 7.65 -2.83
N PRO A 240 -20.99 6.96 -3.81
CA PRO A 240 -21.34 5.56 -3.65
C PRO A 240 -20.09 4.73 -3.40
N VAL A 241 -20.09 3.93 -2.33
CA VAL A 241 -18.97 3.04 -1.98
C VAL A 241 -19.42 1.59 -2.07
N ARG A 242 -18.62 0.78 -2.77
CA ARG A 242 -18.80 -0.67 -2.86
C ARG A 242 -17.53 -1.36 -2.41
N PHE A 243 -17.59 -2.05 -1.29
CA PHE A 243 -16.45 -2.75 -0.72
C PHE A 243 -16.57 -4.24 -0.97
N PHE A 244 -15.83 -4.75 -1.95
CA PHE A 244 -15.69 -6.16 -2.23
C PHE A 244 -14.55 -6.77 -1.42
N TYR A 245 -14.81 -7.84 -0.69
CA TYR A 245 -13.79 -8.52 0.10
C TYR A 245 -13.74 -10.01 -0.19
N GLY A 246 -12.65 -10.45 -0.81
CA GLY A 246 -12.38 -11.85 -1.13
C GLY A 246 -11.83 -12.62 0.06
N ALA A 247 -12.49 -13.71 0.42
CA ALA A 247 -12.10 -14.65 1.46
C ALA A 247 -12.18 -16.10 0.96
N ARG A 248 -11.53 -17.03 1.66
CA ARG A 248 -11.65 -18.46 1.33
C ARG A 248 -12.98 -18.99 1.84
N THR A 249 -13.20 -18.85 3.14
CA THR A 249 -14.36 -19.37 3.86
C THR A 249 -14.95 -18.28 4.77
N GLN A 250 -16.09 -18.57 5.40
CA GLN A 250 -16.70 -17.65 6.38
C GLN A 250 -15.79 -17.37 7.58
N ASN A 251 -14.90 -18.30 7.95
CA ASN A 251 -13.94 -18.14 9.06
C ASN A 251 -12.82 -17.13 8.76
N ASP A 252 -12.72 -16.68 7.51
CA ASP A 252 -11.75 -15.67 7.07
C ASP A 252 -12.37 -14.25 7.02
N LEU A 253 -13.67 -14.14 7.31
CA LEU A 253 -14.38 -12.87 7.41
C LEU A 253 -14.30 -12.33 8.85
N PHE A 254 -14.14 -11.03 8.97
CA PHE A 254 -14.12 -10.31 10.24
C PHE A 254 -14.70 -8.90 10.05
N TYR A 255 -14.98 -8.21 11.15
CA TYR A 255 -15.67 -6.90 11.16
C TYR A 255 -17.08 -6.90 10.55
N LEU A 256 -17.72 -8.07 10.38
CA LEU A 256 -19.06 -8.17 9.79
C LEU A 256 -20.09 -7.28 10.50
N ASP A 257 -20.09 -7.27 11.84
CA ASP A 257 -20.99 -6.41 12.61
C ASP A 257 -20.72 -4.91 12.36
N ARG A 258 -19.44 -4.52 12.25
CA ARG A 258 -19.06 -3.13 11.95
C ARG A 258 -19.50 -2.73 10.55
N PHE A 259 -19.35 -3.61 9.56
CA PHE A 259 -19.82 -3.37 8.20
C PHE A 259 -21.35 -3.29 8.12
N ALA A 260 -22.06 -4.09 8.92
CA ALA A 260 -23.52 -4.02 9.02
C ALA A 260 -23.96 -2.67 9.63
N GLU A 261 -23.30 -2.21 10.69
CA GLU A 261 -23.55 -0.89 11.28
C GLU A 261 -23.26 0.25 10.29
N LEU A 262 -22.18 0.17 9.52
CA LEU A 262 -21.84 1.15 8.49
C LEU A 262 -22.90 1.18 7.39
N SER A 263 -23.32 0.02 6.90
CA SER A 263 -24.36 -0.08 5.86
C SER A 263 -25.71 0.45 6.34
N ALA A 264 -26.04 0.29 7.62
CA ALA A 264 -27.26 0.86 8.21
C ALA A 264 -27.19 2.39 8.34
N LYS A 265 -26.01 2.97 8.56
CA LYS A 265 -25.80 4.42 8.72
C LYS A 265 -25.58 5.15 7.39
N HIS A 266 -25.07 4.46 6.37
CA HIS A 266 -24.68 5.04 5.09
C HIS A 266 -25.36 4.28 3.95
N PRO A 267 -26.51 4.76 3.43
CA PRO A 267 -27.27 4.08 2.39
C PRO A 267 -26.49 3.83 1.09
N ASP A 268 -25.53 4.70 0.79
CA ASP A 268 -24.68 4.61 -0.39
C ASP A 268 -23.45 3.71 -0.20
N PHE A 269 -23.25 3.13 0.98
CA PHE A 269 -22.22 2.12 1.27
C PHE A 269 -22.80 0.70 1.15
N THR A 270 -22.05 -0.21 0.54
CA THR A 270 -22.37 -1.64 0.54
C THR A 270 -21.11 -2.48 0.70
N PHE A 271 -21.11 -3.38 1.67
CA PHE A 271 -20.09 -4.41 1.83
C PHE A 271 -20.52 -5.71 1.13
N VAL A 272 -19.63 -6.27 0.30
CA VAL A 272 -19.86 -7.44 -0.54
C VAL A 272 -18.77 -8.49 -0.25
N PRO A 273 -18.99 -9.38 0.73
CA PRO A 273 -18.07 -10.49 0.97
C PRO A 273 -18.22 -11.55 -0.14
N VAL A 274 -17.09 -12.03 -0.66
CA VAL A 274 -17.02 -13.02 -1.74
C VAL A 274 -16.21 -14.23 -1.26
N LEU A 275 -16.81 -15.42 -1.29
CA LEU A 275 -16.17 -16.66 -0.84
C LEU A 275 -15.76 -17.56 -2.01
N SER A 276 -14.46 -17.77 -2.16
CA SER A 276 -13.90 -18.67 -3.19
C SER A 276 -14.08 -20.16 -2.86
N HIS A 277 -14.19 -20.49 -1.58
CA HIS A 277 -14.45 -21.84 -1.08
C HIS A 277 -15.65 -21.81 -0.13
N ALA A 278 -16.77 -21.23 -0.61
CA ALA A 278 -18.03 -21.38 0.07
C ALA A 278 -18.34 -22.88 0.18
N ALA A 279 -18.51 -23.38 1.41
CA ALA A 279 -19.01 -24.74 1.58
C ALA A 279 -20.34 -24.91 0.82
N ASP A 280 -20.69 -26.14 0.49
CA ASP A 280 -22.04 -26.49 0.02
C ASP A 280 -23.14 -26.22 1.08
N ASP A 281 -22.74 -25.63 2.21
CA ASP A 281 -23.60 -25.09 3.24
C ASP A 281 -24.58 -24.06 2.66
N THR A 282 -25.85 -24.44 2.76
CA THR A 282 -27.00 -23.61 2.41
C THR A 282 -27.17 -22.38 3.31
N ALA A 283 -26.31 -22.10 4.29
CA ALA A 283 -26.37 -20.88 5.09
C ALA A 283 -25.76 -19.64 4.38
N TRP A 284 -24.77 -19.81 3.50
CA TRP A 284 -24.17 -18.67 2.80
C TRP A 284 -25.10 -18.15 1.69
N ARG A 285 -25.47 -16.88 1.79
CA ARG A 285 -26.32 -16.16 0.82
C ARG A 285 -25.59 -15.08 0.04
N GLY A 286 -24.31 -14.81 0.37
CA GLY A 286 -23.49 -13.83 -0.32
C GLY A 286 -22.88 -14.36 -1.61
N GLU A 287 -22.00 -13.54 -2.20
CA GLU A 287 -21.30 -13.87 -3.45
C GLU A 287 -20.39 -15.09 -3.28
N LYS A 288 -20.31 -15.90 -4.34
CA LYS A 288 -19.46 -17.10 -4.43
C LYS A 288 -18.52 -16.96 -5.62
N GLY A 289 -17.34 -17.56 -5.53
CA GLY A 289 -16.31 -17.48 -6.56
C GLY A 289 -15.20 -16.49 -6.19
N PHE A 290 -14.57 -15.88 -7.20
CA PHE A 290 -13.46 -14.96 -6.96
C PHE A 290 -13.90 -13.50 -6.96
N VAL A 291 -13.25 -12.68 -6.13
CA VAL A 291 -13.64 -11.28 -5.93
C VAL A 291 -13.64 -10.45 -7.22
N HIS A 292 -12.71 -10.72 -8.14
CA HIS A 292 -12.64 -10.02 -9.42
C HIS A 292 -13.86 -10.30 -10.32
N GLU A 293 -14.44 -11.50 -10.24
CA GLU A 293 -15.65 -11.86 -11.01
C GLU A 293 -16.86 -11.07 -10.50
N ALA A 294 -17.00 -10.97 -9.16
CA ALA A 294 -18.05 -10.19 -8.53
C ALA A 294 -17.93 -8.68 -8.85
N VAL A 295 -16.70 -8.14 -8.82
CA VAL A 295 -16.43 -6.75 -9.23
C VAL A 295 -16.83 -6.55 -10.70
N GLY A 296 -16.43 -7.44 -11.61
CA GLY A 296 -16.80 -7.35 -13.01
C GLY A 296 -18.31 -7.42 -13.24
N ALA A 297 -19.02 -8.31 -12.54
CA ALA A 297 -20.48 -8.40 -12.60
C ALA A 297 -21.15 -7.11 -12.09
N HIS A 298 -20.60 -6.51 -11.04
CA HIS A 298 -21.08 -5.24 -10.52
C HIS A 298 -20.87 -4.09 -11.52
N LEU A 299 -19.67 -3.95 -12.09
CA LEU A 299 -19.37 -2.91 -13.08
C LEU A 299 -20.31 -2.95 -14.29
N ARG A 300 -20.61 -4.15 -14.81
CA ARG A 300 -21.56 -4.34 -15.93
C ARG A 300 -23.00 -3.95 -15.60
N SER A 301 -23.40 -4.03 -14.33
CA SER A 301 -24.78 -3.82 -13.89
C SER A 301 -25.02 -2.49 -13.21
N SER A 302 -23.97 -1.81 -12.74
CA SER A 302 -24.09 -0.59 -11.94
C SER A 302 -24.43 0.65 -12.76
N GLY A 303 -24.07 0.68 -14.05
CA GLY A 303 -24.22 1.85 -14.90
C GLY A 303 -23.33 3.04 -14.50
N TYR A 304 -22.25 2.80 -13.74
CA TYR A 304 -21.33 3.87 -13.31
C TYR A 304 -20.55 4.52 -14.47
N GLY A 305 -20.46 3.86 -15.63
CA GLY A 305 -19.64 4.33 -16.75
C GLY A 305 -18.16 4.38 -16.38
N GLU A 306 -17.45 5.35 -16.95
CA GLU A 306 -16.00 5.60 -16.72
C GLU A 306 -15.72 6.26 -15.36
N ASP A 307 -16.76 6.75 -14.67
CA ASP A 307 -16.65 7.48 -13.42
C ASP A 307 -16.57 6.57 -12.19
N VAL A 308 -15.48 5.79 -12.10
CA VAL A 308 -15.23 4.90 -10.97
C VAL A 308 -13.76 4.91 -10.56
N ASP A 309 -13.49 5.15 -9.27
CA ASP A 309 -12.17 4.93 -8.69
C ASP A 309 -12.13 3.53 -8.06
N VAL A 310 -11.09 2.76 -8.36
CA VAL A 310 -10.89 1.41 -7.82
C VAL A 310 -9.62 1.37 -6.98
N TYR A 311 -9.75 1.00 -5.71
CA TYR A 311 -8.63 0.76 -4.79
C TYR A 311 -8.54 -0.72 -4.47
N ALA A 312 -7.45 -1.38 -4.85
CA ALA A 312 -7.28 -2.82 -4.69
C ALA A 312 -6.04 -3.16 -3.85
N CYS A 313 -6.23 -3.81 -2.70
CA CYS A 313 -5.14 -4.12 -1.78
C CYS A 313 -5.19 -5.60 -1.37
N GLY A 314 -4.04 -6.29 -1.42
CA GLY A 314 -3.97 -7.69 -1.02
C GLY A 314 -2.92 -8.51 -1.78
N PRO A 315 -3.10 -9.84 -1.87
CA PRO A 315 -2.15 -10.74 -2.53
C PRO A 315 -1.99 -10.42 -4.03
N SER A 316 -0.76 -10.51 -4.55
CA SER A 316 -0.48 -10.27 -5.98
C SER A 316 -1.39 -11.04 -6.94
N PRO A 317 -1.68 -12.34 -6.74
CA PRO A 317 -2.56 -13.09 -7.65
C PRO A 317 -3.99 -12.52 -7.73
N MET A 318 -4.48 -11.91 -6.65
CA MET A 318 -5.80 -11.27 -6.65
C MET A 318 -5.81 -10.01 -7.51
N ILE A 319 -4.79 -9.16 -7.34
CA ILE A 319 -4.66 -7.90 -8.08
C ILE A 319 -4.41 -8.18 -9.56
N GLU A 320 -3.56 -9.17 -9.88
CA GLU A 320 -3.29 -9.60 -11.25
C GLU A 320 -4.53 -10.14 -11.97
N ALA A 321 -5.42 -10.85 -11.26
CA ALA A 321 -6.69 -11.29 -11.82
C ALA A 321 -7.72 -10.16 -11.96
N LEU A 322 -7.65 -9.13 -11.12
CA LEU A 322 -8.56 -7.97 -11.16
C LEU A 322 -8.24 -7.03 -12.33
N THR A 323 -6.97 -6.77 -12.61
CA THR A 323 -6.54 -5.82 -13.67
C THR A 323 -7.22 -6.03 -15.03
N PRO A 324 -7.22 -7.24 -15.64
CA PRO A 324 -7.89 -7.43 -16.93
C PRO A 324 -9.41 -7.25 -16.84
N VAL A 325 -10.03 -7.57 -15.69
CA VAL A 325 -11.47 -7.32 -15.49
C VAL A 325 -11.77 -5.83 -15.51
N LEU A 326 -10.96 -5.00 -14.84
CA LEU A 326 -11.15 -3.55 -14.84
C LEU A 326 -10.99 -2.97 -16.25
N GLN A 327 -9.97 -3.42 -16.99
CA GLN A 327 -9.74 -3.00 -18.38
C GLN A 327 -10.88 -3.39 -19.32
N MET A 328 -11.43 -4.61 -19.19
CA MET A 328 -12.57 -5.07 -20.00
C MET A 328 -13.89 -4.36 -19.68
N ASN A 329 -13.94 -3.58 -18.59
CA ASN A 329 -15.10 -2.78 -18.21
C ASN A 329 -14.78 -1.28 -18.26
N ASP A 330 -13.80 -0.90 -19.09
CA ASP A 330 -13.45 0.49 -19.42
C ASP A 330 -13.15 1.37 -18.19
N VAL A 331 -12.54 0.78 -17.16
CA VAL A 331 -12.02 1.56 -16.03
C VAL A 331 -10.67 2.16 -16.44
N GLU A 332 -10.62 3.49 -16.48
CA GLU A 332 -9.43 4.25 -16.84
C GLU A 332 -8.24 3.97 -15.91
N ALA A 333 -7.04 3.87 -16.48
CA ALA A 333 -5.85 3.46 -15.75
C ALA A 333 -5.47 4.42 -14.62
N ASP A 334 -5.75 5.72 -14.77
CA ASP A 334 -5.51 6.77 -13.77
C ASP A 334 -6.53 6.73 -12.61
N ARG A 335 -7.54 5.85 -12.69
CA ARG A 335 -8.53 5.59 -11.64
C ARG A 335 -8.34 4.25 -10.94
N ILE A 336 -7.29 3.50 -11.29
CA ILE A 336 -6.98 2.20 -10.70
C ILE A 336 -5.75 2.35 -9.80
N PHE A 337 -5.97 2.17 -8.50
CA PHE A 337 -4.93 2.26 -7.47
C PHE A 337 -4.78 0.89 -6.81
N PHE A 338 -3.55 0.40 -6.67
CA PHE A 338 -3.31 -0.89 -6.04
C PHE A 338 -2.11 -0.90 -5.10
N ASP A 339 -2.22 -1.73 -4.06
CA ASP A 339 -1.14 -2.06 -3.14
C ASP A 339 -0.94 -3.59 -3.08
N LYS A 340 0.18 -4.06 -3.66
CA LYS A 340 0.49 -5.48 -3.81
C LYS A 340 1.34 -5.97 -2.63
N PHE A 341 0.79 -6.91 -1.86
CA PHE A 341 1.52 -7.50 -0.73
C PHE A 341 2.38 -8.67 -1.20
N THR A 342 3.67 -8.42 -1.37
CA THR A 342 4.66 -9.46 -1.66
C THR A 342 5.33 -9.96 -0.39
N PRO A 343 5.36 -11.28 -0.13
CA PRO A 343 6.15 -11.83 0.96
C PRO A 343 7.63 -11.47 0.81
N ALA A 344 8.26 -10.92 1.85
CA ALA A 344 9.70 -10.69 1.86
C ALA A 344 10.44 -12.03 1.89
N THR A 345 11.37 -12.25 0.96
CA THR A 345 12.10 -13.52 0.77
C THR A 345 13.38 -13.67 1.63
N ASN A 346 13.56 -12.83 2.66
CA ASN A 346 14.77 -12.83 3.50
C ASN A 346 14.53 -13.21 4.96
#